data_AF-A0A7W6RBM7-F1
#
_entry.id   AF-A0A7W6RBM7-F1
#
_cell.length_a   1.000
_cell.length_b   1.000
_cell.length_c   1.000
_cell.angle_alpha   90.00
_cell.angle_beta   90.00
_cell.angle_gamma   90.00
#
_symmetry.space_group_name_H-M   'P 1'
#
loop_
_entity.id
_entity.type
_entity.pdbx_description
1 polymer ?
#
loop_
_entity_poly.entity_id
_entity_poly.type
_entity_poly.pdbx_seq_one_letter_code
_entity_poly.pdbx_strand_id
1 'polypeptide(L)' 'MADAPSYKNLNRTGLTDDEAKAFHAMFQRSGQVFFALCLVAHFLVWAWMPWFPAAS' A
#
# COMPACT_ATOMS: atom_id res chain seq x y z
N MET A 1 32.24 11.58 -4.83
CA MET A 1 31.64 10.26 -4.56
C MET A 1 31.02 10.40 -3.19
N ALA A 2 29.69 10.36 -3.08
CA ALA A 2 29.01 10.49 -1.79
C ALA A 2 29.59 9.44 -0.83
N ASP A 3 29.87 9.86 0.40
CA ASP A 3 30.32 9.01 1.48
C ASP A 3 29.38 7.82 1.63
N ALA A 4 29.92 6.60 1.50
CA ALA A 4 29.13 5.39 1.65
C ALA A 4 28.57 5.35 3.08
N PRO A 5 27.24 5.20 3.26
CA PRO A 5 26.65 5.22 4.58
C PRO A 5 27.22 4.09 5.44
N SER A 6 27.64 4.43 6.66
CA SER A 6 28.12 3.45 7.64
C SER A 6 27.03 2.40 7.88
N TYR A 7 27.40 1.11 7.77
CA TYR A 7 26.51 -0.05 7.92
C TYR A 7 25.68 -0.04 9.22
N LYS A 8 26.12 0.71 10.23
CA LYS A 8 25.44 0.90 11.51
C LYS A 8 24.10 1.63 11.37
N ASN A 9 23.89 2.36 10.27
CA ASN A 9 22.70 3.16 9.99
C ASN A 9 21.71 2.45 9.04
N LEU A 10 22.04 1.23 8.60
CA LEU A 10 21.20 0.44 7.71
C LEU A 10 20.28 -0.47 8.52
N ASN A 11 19.05 -0.62 8.04
CA ASN A 11 18.07 -1.53 8.63
C ASN A 11 18.37 -3.00 8.26
N ARG A 12 17.54 -3.93 8.74
CA ARG A 12 17.70 -5.38 8.50
C ARG A 12 17.60 -5.78 7.03
N THR A 13 17.05 -4.92 6.18
CA THR A 13 16.94 -5.09 4.72
C THR A 13 18.04 -4.36 3.94
N GLY A 14 18.99 -3.72 4.63
CA GLY A 14 20.11 -3.01 4.00
C GLY A 14 19.75 -1.62 3.45
N LEU A 15 18.60 -1.07 3.83
CA LEU A 15 18.15 0.26 3.44
C LEU A 15 18.45 1.27 4.55
N THR A 16 18.76 2.50 4.18
CA THR A 16 18.73 3.62 5.12
C THR A 16 17.28 3.92 5.53
N ASP A 17 17.12 4.58 6.68
CA ASP A 17 15.80 4.97 7.19
C ASP A 17 15.03 5.89 6.23
N ASP A 18 15.75 6.72 5.47
CA ASP A 18 15.18 7.65 4.50
C ASP A 18 14.68 6.91 3.24
N GLU A 19 15.49 5.99 2.70
CA GLU A 19 15.11 5.15 1.57
C GLU A 19 13.90 4.25 1.91
N ALA A 20 13.86 3.69 3.12
CA ALA A 20 12.74 2.89 3.58
C ALA A 20 11.43 3.70 3.63
N LYS A 21 11.49 4.96 4.09
CA LYS A 21 10.34 5.87 4.11
C LYS A 21 9.91 6.30 2.71
N ALA A 22 10.86 6.54 1.80
CA ALA A 22 10.56 6.87 0.42
C ALA A 22 9.81 5.73 -0.29
N PHE A 23 10.26 4.48 -0.12
CA PHE A 23 9.54 3.31 -0.62
C PHE A 23 8.14 3.20 0.01
N HIS A 24 8.07 3.32 1.33
CA HIS A 24 6.80 3.19 2.07
C HIS A 24 5.78 4.23 1.62
N ALA A 25 6.20 5.48 1.40
CA ALA A 25 5.32 6.55 0.92
C ALA A 25 4.73 6.23 -0.47
N MET A 26 5.55 5.73 -1.40
CA MET A 26 5.08 5.34 -2.73
C MET A 26 4.14 4.13 -2.66
N PHE A 27 4.49 3.13 -1.83
CA PHE A 27 3.66 1.96 -1.60
C PHE A 27 2.29 2.35 -1.03
N GLN A 28 2.25 3.18 0.03
CA GLN A 28 1.01 3.65 0.63
C GLN A 28 0.14 4.42 -0.37
N ARG A 29 0.72 5.35 -1.13
CA ARG A 29 -0.02 6.13 -2.13
C ARG A 29 -0.66 5.25 -3.19
N SER A 30 0.10 4.29 -3.74
CA SER A 30 -0.41 3.36 -4.74
C SER A 30 -1.47 2.41 -4.17
N GLY A 31 -1.27 1.91 -2.95
CA GLY A 31 -2.23 1.07 -2.24
C GLY A 31 -3.55 1.79 -1.97
N GLN A 32 -3.51 3.06 -1.54
CA GLN A 32 -4.71 3.87 -1.29
C GLN A 32 -5.56 4.03 -2.55
N VAL A 33 -4.94 4.32 -3.70
CA VAL A 33 -5.66 4.45 -4.98
C VAL A 33 -6.27 3.11 -5.39
N PHE A 34 -5.52 2.01 -5.26
CA PHE A 34 -6.03 0.67 -5.56
C PHE A 34 -7.23 0.30 -4.69
N PHE A 35 -7.15 0.49 -3.37
CA PHE A 35 -8.27 0.20 -2.47
C PHE A 35 -9.49 1.08 -2.73
N ALA A 36 -9.30 2.36 -3.06
CA ALA A 36 -10.41 3.23 -3.44
C ALA A 36 -11.15 2.68 -4.68
N LEU A 37 -10.42 2.26 -5.70
CA LEU A 37 -10.98 1.63 -6.90
C LEU A 37 -11.68 0.30 -6.58
N CYS A 38 -11.04 -0.55 -5.77
CA CYS A 38 -11.64 -1.80 -5.33
C CYS A 38 -12.96 -1.57 -4.61
N LEU A 39 -13.04 -0.63 -3.65
CA LEU A 39 -14.29 -0.34 -2.95
C LEU A 39 -15.39 0.05 -3.93
N VAL A 40 -15.11 0.99 -4.85
CA VAL A 40 -16.10 1.43 -5.86
C VAL A 40 -16.59 0.26 -6.72
N ALA A 41 -15.67 -0.58 -7.22
CA ALA A 41 -16.03 -1.74 -8.04
C ALA A 41 -16.89 -2.75 -7.27
N HIS A 42 -16.53 -3.06 -6.03
CA HIS A 42 -17.30 -3.99 -5.19
C HIS A 42 -18.67 -3.43 -4.80
N PHE A 43 -18.79 -2.13 -4.54
CA PHE A 43 -20.09 -1.49 -4.31
C PHE A 43 -20.98 -1.58 -5.54
N LEU A 44 -20.43 -1.34 -6.74
CA LEU A 44 -21.20 -1.44 -7.98
C LEU A 44 -21.67 -2.88 -8.23
N VAL A 45 -20.78 -3.86 -8.01
CA VAL A 45 -21.12 -5.29 -8.11
C VAL A 45 -22.20 -5.66 -7.08
N TRP A 46 -22.11 -5.14 -5.84
CA TRP A 46 -23.14 -5.36 -4.81
C TRP A 46 -24.50 -4.87 -5.29
N ALA A 47 -24.56 -3.68 -5.90
CA ALA A 47 -25.81 -3.10 -6.39
C ALA A 47 -26.45 -3.92 -7.52
N TRP A 48 -25.63 -4.58 -8.36
CA TRP A 48 -26.12 -5.43 -9.45
C TRP A 48 -26.49 -6.85 -8.99
N MET A 49 -25.65 -7.50 -8.19
CA MET A 49 -25.89 -8.83 -7.64
C MET A 49 -25.39 -8.89 -6.19
N PRO A 50 -26.28 -8.74 -5.20
CA PRO A 50 -25.90 -8.81 -3.81
C PRO A 50 -25.49 -10.24 -3.44
N TRP A 51 -24.23 -10.37 -3.06
CA TRP A 51 -23.53 -11.48 -2.42
C TRP A 51 -24.30 -12.16 -1.28
N PHE A 52 -25.03 -11.40 -0.46
CA PHE A 52 -25.80 -11.94 0.65
C PHE A 52 -27.30 -11.85 0.37
N PRO A 53 -28.07 -12.93 0.51
CA PRO A 53 -29.52 -12.88 0.44
C PRO A 53 -30.05 -12.02 1.59
N ALA A 54 -31.12 -11.25 1.34
CA ALA A 54 -31.82 -10.51 2.38
C ALA A 54 -32.23 -11.50 3.48
N ALA A 55 -31.76 -11.28 4.71
CA ALA A 55 -32.08 -12.16 5.84
C ALA A 55 -33.60 -12.30 5.96
N SER A 56 -34.07 -13.55 5.90
CA SER A 56 -35.45 -13.98 6.15
C SER A 56 -35.80 -13.85 7.63
#